data_AF-A0A7W1T0I9-F1
#
_entry.id   AF-A0A7W1T0I9-F1
#
_cell.length_a   1.000
_cell.length_b   1.000
_cell.length_c   1.000
_cell.angle_alpha   90.00
_cell.angle_beta   90.00
_cell.angle_gamma   90.00
#
_symmetry.space_group_name_H-M   'P 1'
#
loop_
_entity.id
_entity.type
_entity.pdbx_description
1 polymer ?
#
loop_
_entity_poly.entity_id
_entity_poly.type
_entity_poly.pdbx_seq_one_letter_code
_entity_poly.pdbx_strand_id
1 'polypeptide(L)'
;MNSGIELLHNLVMEPASKLTAVATDLDGNPIWYYDPGAAGGTSVYTMKLLNNGHFLLTTTHAPEPSGILREIDLAGNTIRELSSSDLNKRLAAGGFNLTENGFHHDFIPLDNGHVIALVLTTKDFTDLPGYPGTTTVTGDAIIDLDANFNPVWTWSSFDYLDVNRHLQGLPDWTHSNALVYDPSDGNLLISMRHQSWILKVDYQNGGGTGAIVWKLGQDGDFALAGGDPTQWFYAQHYPALLSRLGSQLNMAVFDNGNFRLLDSSGSTCIPFQSPVCYSRATIFQVDEAAKTAQLNWQFLPGAFSFWGGSINQLENGNVEFAMSQPNPTDATSSTIMEVTQTPTPQVVWQMNVEGANSYRGYRIPSLYPGVAW
;
A
#
# COMPACT_ATOMS: atom_id res chain seq x y z
N MET A 1 18.49 -15.77 8.86
CA MET A 1 17.09 -15.34 8.85
C MET A 1 16.87 -14.48 10.06
N ASN A 2 16.12 -13.40 9.91
CA ASN A 2 15.67 -12.64 11.07
C ASN A 2 14.60 -13.44 11.83
N SER A 3 14.57 -13.29 13.15
CA SER A 3 13.54 -13.84 14.03
C SER A 3 12.19 -13.16 13.76
N GLY A 4 11.08 -13.75 14.20
CA GLY A 4 9.72 -13.25 14.01
C GLY A 4 8.78 -14.22 13.31
N ILE A 5 7.61 -13.71 12.93
CA ILE A 5 6.51 -14.45 12.32
C ILE A 5 6.02 -13.74 11.06
N GLU A 6 5.45 -14.49 10.13
CA GLU A 6 4.95 -13.94 8.87
C GLU A 6 3.46 -13.62 9.00
N LEU A 7 3.07 -12.36 8.78
CA LEU A 7 1.68 -11.94 8.77
C LEU A 7 1.19 -11.83 7.33
N LEU A 8 0.18 -12.63 6.98
CA LEU A 8 -0.47 -12.65 5.68
C LEU A 8 -1.90 -12.09 5.83
N HIS A 9 -2.28 -11.12 5.00
CA HIS A 9 -3.64 -10.60 5.00
C HIS A 9 -4.23 -10.39 3.60
N ASN A 10 -5.57 -10.40 3.56
CA ASN A 10 -6.38 -10.47 2.37
C ASN A 10 -5.99 -11.66 1.49
N LEU A 11 -6.00 -12.85 2.11
CA LEU A 11 -5.84 -14.12 1.42
C LEU A 11 -7.10 -14.40 0.60
N VAL A 12 -7.07 -14.07 -0.68
CA VAL A 12 -8.14 -14.35 -1.64
C VAL A 12 -8.01 -15.82 -2.06
N MET A 13 -8.94 -16.65 -1.62
CA MET A 13 -8.97 -18.11 -1.85
C MET A 13 -10.20 -18.51 -2.64
N GLU A 14 -10.03 -19.46 -3.57
CA GLU A 14 -11.15 -20.14 -4.25
C GLU A 14 -11.07 -21.65 -3.99
N PRO A 15 -12.05 -22.27 -3.28
CA PRO A 15 -13.21 -21.67 -2.60
C PRO A 15 -12.86 -21.03 -1.23
N ALA A 16 -13.76 -20.16 -0.74
CA ALA A 16 -13.57 -19.31 0.44
C ALA A 16 -13.10 -20.05 1.70
N SER A 17 -11.89 -19.73 2.17
CA SER A 17 -11.32 -20.19 3.43
C SER A 17 -11.67 -19.24 4.57
N LYS A 18 -11.70 -19.76 5.80
CA LYS A 18 -11.78 -18.94 7.03
C LYS A 18 -10.48 -18.18 7.31
N LEU A 19 -9.39 -18.56 6.65
CA LEU A 19 -8.05 -18.02 6.83
C LEU A 19 -7.83 -16.80 5.92
N THR A 20 -8.56 -15.71 6.16
CA THR A 20 -8.40 -14.47 5.36
C THR A 20 -7.30 -13.55 5.91
N ALA A 21 -6.93 -13.76 7.18
CA ALA A 21 -5.81 -13.16 7.90
C ALA A 21 -5.15 -14.24 8.76
N VAL A 22 -3.84 -14.45 8.58
CA VAL A 22 -3.09 -15.53 9.21
C VAL A 22 -1.72 -15.04 9.62
N ALA A 23 -1.26 -15.44 10.80
CA ALA A 23 0.15 -15.39 11.15
C ALA A 23 0.73 -16.81 11.17
N THR A 24 1.92 -16.98 10.61
CA THR A 24 2.65 -18.25 10.57
C THR A 24 4.02 -18.11 11.20
N ASP A 25 4.58 -19.21 11.70
CA ASP A 25 6.02 -19.27 11.94
C ASP A 25 6.80 -19.33 10.59
N LEU A 26 8.14 -19.31 10.67
CA LEU A 26 8.99 -19.28 9.47
C LEU A 26 9.06 -20.62 8.72
N ASP A 27 8.51 -21.69 9.30
CA ASP A 27 8.31 -22.98 8.66
C ASP A 27 6.93 -23.06 7.97
N GLY A 28 6.11 -22.01 8.08
CA GLY A 28 4.80 -21.91 7.44
C GLY A 28 3.65 -22.49 8.26
N ASN A 29 3.87 -22.85 9.53
CA ASN A 29 2.80 -23.37 10.39
C ASN A 29 1.90 -22.21 10.85
N PRO A 30 0.57 -22.26 10.65
CA PRO A 30 -0.34 -21.27 11.20
C PRO A 30 -0.32 -21.29 12.73
N ILE A 31 -0.01 -20.14 13.32
CA ILE A 31 0.04 -19.94 14.79
C ILE A 31 -1.09 -19.04 15.29
N TRP A 32 -1.71 -18.27 14.37
CA TRP A 32 -2.87 -17.44 14.64
C TRP A 32 -3.65 -17.19 13.35
N TYR A 33 -4.96 -17.02 13.46
CA TYR A 33 -5.80 -16.59 12.36
C TYR A 33 -7.01 -15.80 12.87
N TYR A 34 -7.60 -15.01 11.98
CA TYR A 34 -8.86 -14.31 12.26
C TYR A 34 -9.89 -14.60 11.17
N ASP A 35 -11.07 -15.02 11.59
CA ASP A 35 -12.25 -15.19 10.75
C ASP A 35 -13.15 -13.94 10.93
N PRO A 36 -13.20 -13.02 9.96
CA PRO A 36 -14.02 -11.81 10.03
C PRO A 36 -15.52 -12.09 9.81
N GLY A 37 -15.93 -13.36 9.69
CA GLY A 37 -17.23 -13.77 9.17
C GLY A 37 -17.16 -14.10 7.68
N ALA A 38 -16.13 -14.84 7.26
CA ALA A 38 -15.87 -15.19 5.87
C ALA A 38 -17.02 -15.97 5.22
N ALA A 39 -17.70 -16.83 5.99
CA ALA A 39 -18.91 -17.51 5.53
C ALA A 39 -20.06 -16.54 5.15
N GLY A 40 -20.03 -15.32 5.69
CA GLY A 40 -20.94 -14.22 5.34
C GLY A 40 -20.37 -13.28 4.29
N GLY A 41 -19.31 -13.63 3.55
CA GLY A 41 -18.74 -12.80 2.49
C GLY A 41 -17.88 -11.63 2.98
N THR A 42 -17.46 -11.64 4.24
CA THR A 42 -16.57 -10.62 4.82
C THR A 42 -15.12 -11.08 4.74
N SER A 43 -14.22 -10.22 4.31
CA SER A 43 -12.77 -10.50 4.30
C SER A 43 -12.00 -9.38 4.97
N VAL A 44 -10.86 -9.71 5.58
CA VAL A 44 -9.88 -8.70 6.03
C VAL A 44 -9.15 -8.16 4.81
N TYR A 45 -9.07 -6.83 4.68
CA TYR A 45 -8.37 -6.20 3.58
C TYR A 45 -6.97 -5.74 3.95
N THR A 46 -6.84 -5.00 5.06
CA THR A 46 -5.55 -4.65 5.66
C THR A 46 -5.64 -4.78 7.18
N MET A 47 -4.52 -5.09 7.82
CA MET A 47 -4.43 -5.19 9.27
C MET A 47 -3.04 -4.80 9.77
N LYS A 48 -2.98 -4.23 10.98
CA LYS A 48 -1.75 -3.81 11.65
C LYS A 48 -1.84 -4.12 13.14
N LEU A 49 -0.76 -4.66 13.70
CA LEU A 49 -0.61 -4.87 15.15
C LEU A 49 -0.43 -3.52 15.84
N LEU A 50 -1.17 -3.28 16.91
CA LEU A 50 -1.09 -2.08 17.74
C LEU A 50 -0.18 -2.33 18.95
N ASN A 51 0.34 -1.24 19.53
CA ASN A 51 1.23 -1.27 20.71
C ASN A 51 0.59 -1.92 21.95
N ASN A 52 -0.74 -1.99 22.03
CA ASN A 52 -1.48 -2.66 23.11
C ASN A 52 -1.72 -4.16 22.88
N GLY A 53 -1.27 -4.71 21.75
CA GLY A 53 -1.41 -6.13 21.39
C GLY A 53 -2.72 -6.46 20.69
N HIS A 54 -3.53 -5.44 20.38
CA HIS A 54 -4.70 -5.57 19.53
C HIS A 54 -4.31 -5.50 18.06
N PHE A 55 -5.19 -5.95 17.18
CA PHE A 55 -5.10 -5.66 15.76
C PHE A 55 -6.13 -4.59 15.39
N LEU A 56 -5.70 -3.57 14.66
CA LEU A 56 -6.60 -2.74 13.88
C LEU A 56 -6.67 -3.34 12.47
N LEU A 57 -7.84 -3.36 11.86
CA LEU A 57 -8.04 -3.91 10.53
C LEU A 57 -9.19 -3.21 9.80
N THR A 58 -9.18 -3.30 8.48
CA THR A 58 -10.36 -2.99 7.66
C THR A 58 -10.95 -4.26 7.10
N THR A 59 -12.28 -4.37 7.10
CA THR A 59 -12.99 -5.44 6.40
C THR A 59 -13.67 -4.92 5.15
N THR A 60 -13.81 -5.78 4.15
CA THR A 60 -14.70 -5.58 3.01
C THR A 60 -15.83 -6.60 3.05
N HIS A 61 -17.03 -6.23 2.62
CA HIS A 61 -18.19 -7.12 2.56
C HIS A 61 -18.75 -7.16 1.14
N ALA A 62 -18.52 -8.25 0.42
CA ALA A 62 -19.12 -8.39 -0.92
C ALA A 62 -20.65 -8.42 -0.80
N PRO A 63 -21.40 -7.66 -1.63
CA PRO A 63 -20.96 -6.95 -2.84
C PRO A 63 -20.65 -5.45 -2.66
N GLU A 64 -20.76 -4.90 -1.46
CA GLU A 64 -20.65 -3.45 -1.23
C GLU A 64 -19.20 -3.04 -0.92
N PRO A 65 -18.73 -1.90 -1.47
CA PRO A 65 -17.43 -1.34 -1.09
C PRO A 65 -17.40 -0.80 0.35
N SER A 66 -18.54 -0.84 1.06
CA SER A 66 -18.63 -0.42 2.46
C SER A 66 -17.80 -1.33 3.35
N GLY A 67 -16.79 -0.75 3.97
CA GLY A 67 -15.93 -1.44 4.92
C GLY A 67 -16.21 -1.06 6.36
N ILE A 68 -15.55 -1.78 7.26
CA ILE A 68 -15.51 -1.47 8.68
C ILE A 68 -14.06 -1.31 9.07
N LEU A 69 -13.71 -0.22 9.74
CA LEU A 69 -12.49 -0.13 10.52
C LEU A 69 -12.76 -0.75 11.89
N ARG A 70 -12.06 -1.82 12.25
CA ARG A 70 -12.31 -2.61 13.45
C ARG A 70 -11.03 -2.82 14.24
N GLU A 71 -11.12 -2.62 15.56
CA GLU A 71 -10.10 -3.07 16.50
C GLU A 71 -10.54 -4.37 17.15
N ILE A 72 -9.66 -5.36 17.16
CA ILE A 72 -9.87 -6.67 17.80
C ILE A 72 -8.76 -6.97 18.80
N ASP A 73 -9.08 -7.68 19.87
CA ASP A 73 -8.04 -8.31 20.70
C ASP A 73 -7.45 -9.54 19.99
N LEU A 74 -6.39 -10.13 20.57
CA LEU A 74 -5.72 -11.31 20.01
C LEU A 74 -6.62 -12.55 20.00
N ALA A 75 -7.69 -12.60 20.78
CA ALA A 75 -8.68 -13.67 20.74
C ALA A 75 -9.73 -13.47 19.63
N GLY A 76 -9.69 -12.34 18.92
CA GLY A 76 -10.63 -11.99 17.84
C GLY A 76 -11.90 -11.30 18.33
N ASN A 77 -11.99 -10.92 19.62
CA ASN A 77 -13.14 -10.16 20.11
C ASN A 77 -13.08 -8.74 19.57
N THR A 78 -14.22 -8.23 19.09
CA THR A 78 -14.32 -6.83 18.65
C THR A 78 -14.32 -5.91 19.87
N ILE A 79 -13.37 -4.97 19.89
CA ILE A 79 -13.25 -3.94 20.93
C ILE A 79 -14.04 -2.70 20.54
N ARG A 80 -13.91 -2.27 19.29
CA ARG A 80 -14.64 -1.14 18.70
C ARG A 80 -14.63 -1.24 17.19
N GLU A 81 -15.56 -0.53 16.55
CA GLU A 81 -15.62 -0.44 15.11
C GLU A 81 -16.22 0.89 14.62
N LEU A 82 -15.91 1.24 13.37
CA LEU A 82 -16.48 2.36 12.63
C LEU A 82 -16.90 1.87 11.25
N SER A 83 -18.20 1.93 10.97
CA SER A 83 -18.74 1.65 9.64
C SER A 83 -18.55 2.84 8.69
N SER A 84 -18.46 2.60 7.38
CA SER A 84 -18.50 3.66 6.34
C SER A 84 -19.72 4.58 6.50
N SER A 85 -20.89 4.03 6.88
CA SER A 85 -22.11 4.84 7.10
C SER A 85 -21.95 5.82 8.28
N ASP A 86 -21.40 5.36 9.39
CA ASP A 86 -21.20 6.22 10.56
C ASP A 86 -20.05 7.20 10.34
N LEU A 87 -19.00 6.82 9.61
CA LEU A 87 -17.96 7.74 9.18
C LEU A 87 -18.53 8.89 8.36
N ASN A 88 -19.35 8.61 7.35
CA ASN A 88 -20.01 9.63 6.54
C ASN A 88 -20.93 10.56 7.37
N LYS A 89 -21.65 10.02 8.36
CA LYS A 89 -22.42 10.87 9.29
C LYS A 89 -21.51 11.80 10.10
N ARG A 90 -20.36 11.30 10.58
CA ARG A 90 -19.38 12.08 11.33
C ARG A 90 -18.69 13.13 10.47
N LEU A 91 -18.34 12.81 9.23
CA LEU A 91 -17.80 13.75 8.25
C LEU A 91 -18.77 14.91 8.02
N ALA A 92 -20.04 14.60 7.74
CA ALA A 92 -21.09 15.60 7.56
C ALA A 92 -21.30 16.46 8.82
N ALA A 93 -21.36 15.84 10.01
CA ALA A 93 -21.50 16.55 11.28
C ALA A 93 -20.30 17.44 11.61
N GLY A 94 -19.09 17.04 11.20
CA GLY A 94 -17.86 17.82 11.32
C GLY A 94 -17.72 18.93 10.27
N GLY A 95 -18.63 19.01 9.29
CA GLY A 95 -18.58 20.00 8.21
C GLY A 95 -17.55 19.71 7.12
N PHE A 96 -17.06 18.47 7.04
CA PHE A 96 -16.14 18.06 5.98
C PHE A 96 -16.90 17.85 4.66
N ASN A 97 -16.39 18.43 3.57
CA ASN A 97 -16.94 18.24 2.23
C ASN A 97 -16.29 17.03 1.54
N LEU A 98 -16.48 15.85 2.13
CA LEU A 98 -15.95 14.58 1.63
C LEU A 98 -17.01 13.49 1.87
N THR A 99 -17.25 12.66 0.86
CA THR A 99 -18.03 11.42 0.99
C THR A 99 -17.06 10.26 0.84
N GLU A 100 -16.98 9.43 1.87
CA GLU A 100 -16.22 8.20 1.84
C GLU A 100 -17.04 7.10 1.16
N ASN A 101 -16.41 6.39 0.22
CA ASN A 101 -17.03 5.33 -0.60
C ASN A 101 -16.39 3.95 -0.36
N GLY A 102 -15.59 3.79 0.69
CA GLY A 102 -14.94 2.54 1.08
C GLY A 102 -13.54 2.78 1.65
N PHE A 103 -13.17 2.05 2.71
CA PHE A 103 -11.78 1.98 3.15
C PHE A 103 -10.91 1.33 2.07
N HIS A 104 -9.74 1.92 1.80
CA HIS A 104 -8.94 1.56 0.63
C HIS A 104 -7.50 1.20 1.01
N HIS A 105 -7.17 -0.08 0.88
CA HIS A 105 -5.84 -0.72 0.95
C HIS A 105 -4.97 -0.52 2.20
N ASP A 106 -5.00 0.62 2.88
CA ASP A 106 -4.09 0.92 3.98
C ASP A 106 -4.62 1.96 4.97
N PHE A 107 -4.06 1.93 6.17
CA PHE A 107 -4.25 2.94 7.20
C PHE A 107 -3.00 2.98 8.09
N ILE A 108 -2.76 4.05 8.83
CA ILE A 108 -1.65 4.16 9.78
C ILE A 108 -2.20 4.45 11.17
N PRO A 109 -2.06 3.54 12.15
CA PRO A 109 -2.23 3.90 13.54
C PRO A 109 -1.02 4.75 13.99
N LEU A 110 -1.29 5.87 14.64
CA LEU A 110 -0.27 6.78 15.17
C LEU A 110 -0.13 6.62 16.70
N ASP A 111 1.04 6.98 17.24
CA ASP A 111 1.33 6.85 18.68
C ASP A 111 0.42 7.70 19.57
N ASN A 112 -0.17 8.77 19.04
CA ASN A 112 -1.17 9.59 19.73
C ASN A 112 -2.58 8.97 19.75
N GLY A 113 -2.74 7.73 19.23
CA GLY A 113 -4.00 7.02 19.15
C GLY A 113 -4.87 7.38 17.95
N HIS A 114 -4.42 8.30 17.08
CA HIS A 114 -5.10 8.59 15.83
C HIS A 114 -4.93 7.46 14.81
N VAL A 115 -5.80 7.46 13.80
CA VAL A 115 -5.70 6.57 12.65
C VAL A 115 -5.82 7.40 11.38
N ILE A 116 -4.80 7.35 10.54
CA ILE A 116 -4.83 7.92 9.19
C ILE A 116 -5.37 6.86 8.25
N ALA A 117 -6.60 7.03 7.76
CA ALA A 117 -7.25 6.09 6.86
C ALA A 117 -7.17 6.55 5.41
N LEU A 118 -6.76 5.65 4.50
CA LEU A 118 -6.92 5.83 3.07
C LEU A 118 -8.31 5.33 2.67
N VAL A 119 -9.05 6.12 1.89
CA VAL A 119 -10.42 5.81 1.49
C VAL A 119 -10.67 6.18 0.03
N LEU A 120 -11.67 5.55 -0.58
CA LEU A 120 -12.20 5.93 -1.88
C LEU A 120 -13.14 7.14 -1.77
N THR A 121 -13.13 7.99 -2.79
CA THR A 121 -14.12 9.04 -3.02
C THR A 121 -14.40 9.14 -4.51
N THR A 122 -15.54 9.72 -4.90
CA THR A 122 -15.89 9.88 -6.31
C THR A 122 -16.28 11.31 -6.65
N LYS A 123 -16.06 11.69 -7.92
CA LYS A 123 -16.49 12.96 -8.47
C LYS A 123 -16.86 12.80 -9.94
N ASP A 124 -17.96 13.41 -10.34
CA ASP A 124 -18.39 13.41 -11.74
C ASP A 124 -17.61 14.46 -12.55
N PHE A 125 -17.18 14.05 -13.73
CA PHE A 125 -16.60 14.92 -14.75
C PHE A 125 -17.34 14.76 -16.06
N THR A 126 -17.43 15.84 -16.84
CA THR A 126 -18.09 15.85 -18.15
C THR A 126 -17.05 15.98 -19.26
N ASP A 127 -17.14 15.11 -20.26
CA ASP A 127 -16.36 15.13 -21.50
C ASP A 127 -14.83 15.15 -21.26
N LEU A 128 -14.34 14.27 -20.38
CA LEU A 128 -12.90 14.08 -20.20
C LEU A 128 -12.25 13.56 -21.50
N PRO A 129 -10.98 13.87 -21.79
CA PRO A 129 -10.29 13.39 -22.98
C PRO A 129 -10.35 11.86 -23.11
N GLY A 130 -11.02 11.37 -24.17
CA GLY A 130 -11.23 9.92 -24.39
C GLY A 130 -12.46 9.32 -23.70
N TYR A 131 -13.22 10.12 -22.93
CA TYR A 131 -14.38 9.69 -22.15
C TYR A 131 -15.56 10.67 -22.35
N PRO A 132 -16.32 10.56 -23.46
CA PRO A 132 -17.45 11.44 -23.72
C PRO A 132 -18.61 11.20 -22.75
N GLY A 133 -19.38 12.25 -22.44
CA GLY A 133 -20.48 12.21 -21.49
C GLY A 133 -20.02 12.41 -20.05
N THR A 134 -20.81 11.94 -19.08
CA THR A 134 -20.45 12.02 -17.65
C THR A 134 -19.72 10.76 -17.23
N THR A 135 -18.53 10.92 -16.66
CA THR A 135 -17.75 9.86 -16.03
C THR A 135 -17.69 10.12 -14.52
N THR A 136 -18.21 9.20 -13.72
CA THR A 136 -17.96 9.18 -12.27
C THR A 136 -16.56 8.64 -12.04
N VAL A 137 -15.62 9.53 -11.75
CA VAL A 137 -14.22 9.19 -11.50
C VAL A 137 -14.07 8.79 -10.04
N THR A 138 -13.37 7.69 -9.80
CA THR A 138 -12.95 7.22 -8.47
C THR A 138 -11.55 7.72 -8.19
N GLY A 139 -11.40 8.48 -7.11
CA GLY A 139 -10.13 8.95 -6.57
C GLY A 139 -9.94 8.49 -5.13
N ASP A 140 -8.82 8.91 -4.54
CA ASP A 140 -8.48 8.62 -3.16
C ASP A 140 -8.59 9.86 -2.28
N ALA A 141 -8.98 9.63 -1.04
CA ALA A 141 -8.96 10.60 0.03
C ALA A 141 -8.27 10.04 1.27
N ILE A 142 -7.82 10.93 2.15
CA ILE A 142 -7.24 10.59 3.45
C ILE A 142 -8.11 11.22 4.52
N ILE A 143 -8.34 10.48 5.60
CA ILE A 143 -9.06 10.95 6.77
C ILE A 143 -8.18 10.68 8.00
N ASP A 144 -7.86 11.73 8.75
CA ASP A 144 -7.30 11.61 10.09
C ASP A 144 -8.44 11.45 11.08
N LEU A 145 -8.46 10.30 11.76
CA LEU A 145 -9.42 9.95 12.78
C LEU A 145 -8.77 10.07 14.15
N ASP A 146 -9.39 10.82 15.07
CA ASP A 146 -8.94 10.88 16.46
C ASP A 146 -9.07 9.53 17.18
N ALA A 147 -8.61 9.47 18.43
CA ALA A 147 -8.68 8.26 19.25
C ALA A 147 -10.10 7.71 19.49
N ASN A 148 -11.16 8.47 19.17
CA ASN A 148 -12.57 8.05 19.24
C ASN A 148 -13.20 7.83 17.86
N PHE A 149 -12.38 7.79 16.80
CA PHE A 149 -12.79 7.70 15.40
C PHE A 149 -13.63 8.88 14.91
N ASN A 150 -13.41 10.10 15.43
CA ASN A 150 -13.97 11.30 14.83
C ASN A 150 -13.00 11.84 13.77
N PRO A 151 -13.49 12.22 12.58
CA PRO A 151 -12.65 12.89 11.59
C PRO A 151 -12.22 14.27 12.12
N VAL A 152 -10.93 14.54 12.05
CA VAL A 152 -10.34 15.83 12.47
C VAL A 152 -9.57 16.53 11.36
N TRP A 153 -9.23 15.82 10.29
CA TRP A 153 -8.61 16.37 9.08
C TRP A 153 -8.94 15.48 7.87
N THR A 154 -9.06 16.08 6.68
CA THR A 154 -9.35 15.36 5.43
C THR A 154 -8.54 15.91 4.26
N TRP A 155 -8.24 15.05 3.30
CA TRP A 155 -7.60 15.40 2.03
C TRP A 155 -8.21 14.61 0.89
N SER A 156 -8.31 15.19 -0.30
CA SER A 156 -8.88 14.55 -1.50
C SER A 156 -7.99 14.77 -2.70
N SER A 157 -7.73 13.72 -3.48
CA SER A 157 -6.92 13.83 -4.71
C SER A 157 -7.53 14.80 -5.73
N PHE A 158 -8.86 14.95 -5.74
CA PHE A 158 -9.58 15.85 -6.63
C PHE A 158 -9.30 17.34 -6.38
N ASP A 159 -8.76 17.70 -5.21
CA ASP A 159 -8.45 19.08 -4.88
C ASP A 159 -7.03 19.48 -5.31
N TYR A 160 -6.15 18.50 -5.55
CA TYR A 160 -4.71 18.73 -5.70
C TYR A 160 -4.08 18.13 -6.96
N LEU A 161 -4.76 17.22 -7.66
CA LEU A 161 -4.23 16.54 -8.84
C LEU A 161 -5.07 16.82 -10.08
N ASP A 162 -4.43 16.74 -11.25
CA ASP A 162 -5.07 16.90 -12.55
C ASP A 162 -5.63 15.57 -13.05
N VAL A 163 -6.97 15.47 -13.11
CA VAL A 163 -7.70 14.28 -13.56
C VAL A 163 -7.34 13.86 -15.00
N ASN A 164 -6.84 14.78 -15.83
CA ASN A 164 -6.43 14.46 -17.20
C ASN A 164 -5.19 13.56 -17.25
N ARG A 165 -4.47 13.38 -16.14
CA ARG A 165 -3.45 12.33 -16.02
C ARG A 165 -4.09 11.03 -15.53
N HIS A 166 -4.58 10.22 -16.47
CA HIS A 166 -5.19 8.91 -16.20
C HIS A 166 -4.46 7.81 -17.00
N LEU A 167 -3.22 7.50 -16.59
CA LEU A 167 -2.32 6.59 -17.33
C LEU A 167 -2.87 5.16 -17.47
N GLN A 168 -3.63 4.70 -16.48
CA GLN A 168 -4.27 3.38 -16.49
C GLN A 168 -5.79 3.46 -16.77
N GLY A 169 -6.25 4.62 -17.26
CA GLY A 169 -7.65 4.88 -17.60
C GLY A 169 -8.53 5.30 -16.42
N LEU A 170 -9.83 5.33 -16.69
CA LEU A 170 -10.93 5.67 -15.77
C LEU A 170 -11.95 4.51 -15.75
N PRO A 171 -12.80 4.37 -14.71
CA PRO A 171 -13.08 5.33 -13.64
C PRO A 171 -12.06 5.34 -12.49
N ASP A 172 -11.26 4.29 -12.33
CA ASP A 172 -10.28 4.17 -11.24
C ASP A 172 -9.01 4.97 -11.55
N TRP A 173 -8.95 6.20 -11.05
CA TRP A 173 -7.99 7.20 -11.52
C TRP A 173 -6.64 7.17 -10.78
N THR A 174 -6.66 7.18 -9.45
CA THR A 174 -5.43 7.28 -8.64
C THR A 174 -4.95 5.93 -8.11
N HIS A 175 -5.89 5.06 -7.70
CA HIS A 175 -5.63 3.74 -7.13
C HIS A 175 -4.47 3.75 -6.12
N SER A 176 -4.61 4.57 -5.09
CA SER A 176 -3.62 4.64 -4.02
C SER A 176 -3.66 3.36 -3.21
N ASN A 177 -2.50 2.83 -2.83
CA ASN A 177 -2.45 1.53 -2.18
C ASN A 177 -1.71 1.53 -0.85
N ALA A 178 -1.01 2.60 -0.48
CA ALA A 178 -0.26 2.63 0.77
C ALA A 178 -0.05 4.05 1.27
N LEU A 179 0.04 4.16 2.59
CA LEU A 179 0.39 5.38 3.30
C LEU A 179 1.69 5.16 4.07
N VAL A 180 2.54 6.18 4.12
CA VAL A 180 3.71 6.21 5.02
C VAL A 180 3.67 7.51 5.80
N TYR A 181 3.85 7.45 7.12
CA TYR A 181 3.99 8.64 7.95
C TYR A 181 5.47 8.95 8.15
N ASP A 182 5.86 10.19 7.90
CA ASP A 182 7.20 10.68 8.15
C ASP A 182 7.22 11.49 9.47
N PRO A 183 7.71 10.90 10.58
CA PRO A 183 7.71 11.59 11.88
C PRO A 183 8.66 12.79 11.94
N SER A 184 9.57 12.94 10.97
CA SER A 184 10.56 14.03 10.99
C SER A 184 9.95 15.40 10.68
N ASP A 185 8.87 15.43 9.90
CA ASP A 185 8.14 16.65 9.55
C ASP A 185 6.61 16.50 9.70
N GLY A 186 6.15 15.33 10.13
CA GLY A 186 4.74 15.04 10.35
C GLY A 186 3.93 14.96 9.06
N ASN A 187 4.57 14.75 7.90
CA ASN A 187 3.88 14.65 6.62
C ASN A 187 3.55 13.20 6.26
N LEU A 188 2.70 13.04 5.24
CA LEU A 188 2.31 11.73 4.72
C LEU A 188 2.91 11.51 3.34
N LEU A 189 3.36 10.28 3.07
CA LEU A 189 3.59 9.79 1.73
C LEU A 189 2.43 8.92 1.29
N ILE A 190 2.05 9.00 0.01
CA ILE A 190 0.95 8.25 -0.58
C ILE A 190 1.47 7.55 -1.84
N SER A 191 1.34 6.23 -1.90
CA SER A 191 1.67 5.46 -3.10
C SER A 191 0.46 5.37 -4.03
N MET A 192 0.56 5.98 -5.21
CA MET A 192 -0.49 6.02 -6.24
C MET A 192 -0.15 5.10 -7.41
N ARG A 193 -0.78 3.92 -7.46
CA ARG A 193 -0.49 2.89 -8.46
C ARG A 193 -0.75 3.39 -9.88
N HIS A 194 -1.89 4.03 -10.12
CA HIS A 194 -2.30 4.43 -11.48
C HIS A 194 -1.58 5.70 -11.97
N GLN A 195 -0.84 6.37 -11.09
CA GLN A 195 -0.02 7.52 -11.42
C GLN A 195 1.47 7.17 -11.55
N SER A 196 1.86 5.96 -11.11
CA SER A 196 3.26 5.55 -10.92
C SER A 196 4.04 6.57 -10.10
N TRP A 197 3.39 7.10 -9.06
CA TRP A 197 3.94 8.14 -8.20
C TRP A 197 3.86 7.77 -6.73
N ILE A 198 4.86 8.19 -5.97
CA ILE A 198 4.75 8.39 -4.52
C ILE A 198 4.66 9.90 -4.30
N LEU A 199 3.59 10.37 -3.67
CA LEU A 199 3.39 11.77 -3.35
C LEU A 199 3.80 12.04 -1.91
N LYS A 200 4.30 13.25 -1.63
CA LYS A 200 4.32 13.79 -0.26
C LYS A 200 3.27 14.86 -0.10
N VAL A 201 2.43 14.71 0.92
CA VAL A 201 1.34 15.62 1.26
C VAL A 201 1.67 16.37 2.54
N ASP A 202 1.44 17.68 2.49
CA ASP A 202 1.55 18.61 3.61
C ASP A 202 0.47 18.32 4.67
N TYR A 203 0.71 17.32 5.51
CA TYR A 203 -0.18 16.89 6.58
C TYR A 203 0.19 17.55 7.92
N GLN A 204 1.48 17.70 8.23
CA GLN A 204 2.01 18.29 9.47
C GLN A 204 1.21 17.92 10.74
N ASN A 205 0.97 16.62 10.97
CA ASN A 205 0.20 16.12 12.13
C ASN A 205 -1.23 16.70 12.24
N GLY A 206 -1.89 16.91 11.10
CA GLY A 206 -3.25 17.45 11.02
C GLY A 206 -3.32 18.97 10.97
N GLY A 207 -2.19 19.68 11.06
CA GLY A 207 -2.12 21.14 10.92
C GLY A 207 -1.79 21.63 9.50
N GLY A 208 -1.44 20.73 8.59
CA GLY A 208 -0.99 21.03 7.24
C GLY A 208 -2.13 21.39 6.28
N THR A 209 -1.78 22.05 5.18
CA THR A 209 -2.72 22.54 4.18
C THR A 209 -3.29 21.44 3.28
N GLY A 210 -2.62 20.29 3.19
CA GLY A 210 -2.91 19.25 2.21
C GLY A 210 -2.24 19.46 0.84
N ALA A 211 -1.47 20.54 0.67
CA ALA A 211 -0.73 20.76 -0.57
C ALA A 211 0.23 19.60 -0.90
N ILE A 212 0.41 19.33 -2.19
CA ILE A 212 1.44 18.39 -2.64
C ILE A 212 2.81 19.06 -2.47
N VAL A 213 3.66 18.48 -1.62
CA VAL A 213 5.04 18.94 -1.39
C VAL A 213 5.93 18.50 -2.54
N TRP A 214 5.74 17.26 -3.01
CA TRP A 214 6.39 16.74 -4.22
C TRP A 214 5.77 15.43 -4.72
N LYS A 215 6.13 15.05 -5.95
CA LYS A 215 5.79 13.79 -6.63
C LYS A 215 7.06 13.07 -7.06
N LEU A 216 7.29 11.87 -6.55
CA LEU A 216 8.41 11.01 -6.93
C LEU A 216 7.95 9.99 -7.98
N GLY A 217 8.70 9.85 -9.08
CA GLY A 217 8.45 8.91 -10.17
C GLY A 217 8.58 9.58 -11.54
N GLN A 218 8.25 8.85 -12.60
CA GLN A 218 8.29 9.36 -13.97
C GLN A 218 7.35 10.57 -14.15
N ASP A 219 7.83 11.64 -14.77
CA ASP A 219 7.16 12.95 -14.90
C ASP A 219 6.84 13.65 -13.57
N GLY A 220 7.47 13.22 -12.47
CA GLY A 220 7.42 13.89 -11.17
C GLY A 220 8.42 15.03 -11.05
N ASP A 221 8.64 15.47 -9.81
CA ASP A 221 9.49 16.62 -9.49
C ASP A 221 10.98 16.27 -9.37
N PHE A 222 11.35 14.99 -9.48
CA PHE A 222 12.71 14.51 -9.24
C PHE A 222 13.41 14.09 -10.53
N ALA A 223 14.69 14.45 -10.64
CA ALA A 223 15.57 13.92 -11.67
C ALA A 223 16.16 12.57 -11.23
N LEU A 224 15.98 11.52 -12.04
CA LEU A 224 16.60 10.23 -11.79
C LEU A 224 18.09 10.26 -12.18
N ALA A 225 18.95 9.77 -11.30
CA ALA A 225 20.37 9.60 -11.57
C ALA A 225 20.57 8.72 -12.81
N GLY A 226 21.36 9.21 -13.77
CA GLY A 226 21.57 8.57 -15.07
C GLY A 226 20.50 8.87 -16.13
N GLY A 227 19.33 9.38 -15.74
CA GLY A 227 18.29 9.84 -16.67
C GLY A 227 17.58 8.74 -17.46
N ASP A 228 17.79 7.47 -17.12
CA ASP A 228 17.14 6.34 -17.78
C ASP A 228 15.73 6.12 -17.19
N PRO A 229 14.65 6.45 -17.91
CA PRO A 229 13.30 6.37 -17.37
C PRO A 229 12.89 4.94 -16.99
N THR A 230 13.52 3.91 -17.58
CA THR A 230 13.20 2.50 -17.28
C THR A 230 13.50 2.13 -15.83
N GLN A 231 14.36 2.90 -15.16
CA GLN A 231 14.80 2.69 -13.78
C GLN A 231 13.85 3.27 -12.72
N TRP A 232 12.82 4.05 -13.11
CA TRP A 232 11.73 4.39 -12.21
C TRP A 232 10.91 3.16 -11.81
N PHE A 233 10.15 3.29 -10.71
CA PHE A 233 9.13 2.31 -10.37
C PHE A 233 7.83 2.59 -11.15
N TYR A 234 7.03 1.55 -11.40
CA TYR A 234 5.76 1.65 -12.12
C TYR A 234 4.69 0.77 -11.46
N ALA A 235 3.49 1.34 -11.30
CA ALA A 235 2.35 0.67 -10.64
C ALA A 235 2.72 0.03 -9.28
N GLN A 236 3.58 0.73 -8.54
CA GLN A 236 4.25 0.25 -7.34
C GLN A 236 3.31 0.02 -6.16
N HIS A 237 3.76 -0.78 -5.19
CA HIS A 237 3.07 -1.02 -3.93
C HIS A 237 3.97 -0.80 -2.72
N TYR A 238 3.31 -0.43 -1.62
CA TYR A 238 3.80 -0.52 -0.24
C TYR A 238 5.22 0.01 -0.02
N PRO A 239 5.48 1.30 -0.36
CA PRO A 239 6.77 1.89 -0.04
C PRO A 239 7.01 1.88 1.48
N ALA A 240 8.26 1.69 1.88
CA ALA A 240 8.70 1.76 3.26
C ALA A 240 9.82 2.80 3.39
N LEU A 241 9.65 3.76 4.30
CA LEU A 241 10.72 4.71 4.64
C LEU A 241 11.72 4.01 5.57
N LEU A 242 12.93 3.73 5.07
CA LEU A 242 13.94 2.95 5.78
C LEU A 242 14.81 3.84 6.68
N SER A 243 15.19 5.02 6.17
CA SER A 243 16.00 5.97 6.92
C SER A 243 15.89 7.37 6.32
N ARG A 244 16.23 8.36 7.15
CA ARG A 244 16.31 9.76 6.76
C ARG A 244 17.56 10.42 7.35
N LEU A 245 18.26 11.21 6.54
CA LEU A 245 19.37 12.06 6.96
C LEU A 245 19.22 13.43 6.29
N GLY A 246 18.73 14.43 7.04
CA GLY A 246 18.43 15.74 6.49
C GLY A 246 17.33 15.68 5.42
N SER A 247 17.66 16.05 4.18
CA SER A 247 16.76 15.95 3.01
C SER A 247 16.80 14.59 2.31
N GLN A 248 17.72 13.70 2.69
CA GLN A 248 17.90 12.41 2.05
C GLN A 248 17.05 11.34 2.72
N LEU A 249 16.26 10.64 1.92
CA LEU A 249 15.38 9.54 2.30
C LEU A 249 15.88 8.27 1.60
N ASN A 250 16.00 7.16 2.32
CA ASN A 250 16.09 5.85 1.68
C ASN A 250 14.72 5.18 1.77
N MET A 251 14.15 4.83 0.62
CA MET A 251 12.83 4.20 0.55
C MET A 251 12.91 2.88 -0.18
N ALA A 252 12.40 1.82 0.44
CA ALA A 252 12.10 0.59 -0.28
C ALA A 252 10.79 0.76 -1.05
N VAL A 253 10.71 0.22 -2.26
CA VAL A 253 9.49 0.23 -3.08
C VAL A 253 9.37 -1.12 -3.79
N PHE A 254 8.20 -1.77 -3.65
CA PHE A 254 7.90 -2.94 -4.46
C PHE A 254 7.38 -2.45 -5.81
N ASP A 255 8.18 -2.65 -6.85
CA ASP A 255 7.94 -2.13 -8.18
C ASP A 255 7.35 -3.23 -9.04
N ASN A 256 6.01 -3.24 -9.17
CA ASN A 256 5.28 -4.23 -9.96
C ASN A 256 5.70 -4.18 -11.44
N GLY A 257 5.94 -2.98 -11.97
CA GLY A 257 6.48 -2.77 -13.32
C GLY A 257 5.45 -2.71 -14.43
N ASN A 258 4.17 -2.57 -14.12
CA ASN A 258 3.13 -2.51 -15.15
C ASN A 258 3.28 -1.25 -15.98
N PHE A 259 3.18 -1.38 -17.31
CA PHE A 259 3.33 -0.25 -18.23
C PHE A 259 4.66 0.50 -18.08
N ARG A 260 5.70 -0.18 -17.59
CA ARG A 260 7.07 0.35 -17.49
C ARG A 260 7.53 0.81 -18.86
N LEU A 261 8.16 1.99 -18.92
CA LEU A 261 8.84 2.46 -20.12
C LEU A 261 10.01 1.53 -20.45
N LEU A 262 10.15 1.18 -21.73
CA LEU A 262 11.19 0.28 -22.22
C LEU A 262 12.47 1.03 -22.60
N ASP A 263 12.33 2.32 -22.90
CA ASP A 263 13.41 3.23 -23.27
C ASP A 263 12.90 4.70 -23.23
N SER A 264 13.73 5.63 -23.69
CA SER A 264 13.39 7.04 -23.81
C SER A 264 12.47 7.38 -25.00
N SER A 265 12.05 6.41 -25.82
CA SER A 265 11.12 6.64 -26.93
C SER A 265 9.67 6.75 -26.47
N GLY A 266 9.38 6.31 -25.23
CA GLY A 266 8.03 6.31 -24.66
C GLY A 266 7.27 5.00 -24.82
N SER A 267 7.86 3.99 -25.47
CA SER A 267 7.26 2.66 -25.58
C SER A 267 7.17 2.00 -24.21
N THR A 268 6.06 1.33 -23.89
CA THR A 268 5.86 0.64 -22.61
C THR A 268 5.75 -0.87 -22.79
N CYS A 269 6.13 -1.65 -21.78
CA CYS A 269 5.66 -3.03 -21.68
C CYS A 269 4.13 -3.03 -21.50
N ILE A 270 3.45 -4.10 -21.91
CA ILE A 270 2.03 -4.29 -21.60
C ILE A 270 1.93 -5.57 -20.78
N PRO A 271 1.26 -5.56 -19.61
CA PRO A 271 1.10 -6.76 -18.79
C PRO A 271 0.65 -7.97 -19.60
N PHE A 272 1.37 -9.09 -19.41
CA PHE A 272 1.13 -10.36 -20.10
C PHE A 272 1.30 -10.36 -21.63
N GLN A 273 1.90 -9.31 -22.21
CA GLN A 273 2.25 -9.23 -23.63
C GLN A 273 3.77 -9.10 -23.82
N SER A 274 4.23 -9.24 -25.05
CA SER A 274 5.66 -9.05 -25.40
C SER A 274 5.95 -7.59 -25.77
N PRO A 275 7.03 -6.97 -25.24
CA PRO A 275 7.96 -7.53 -24.25
C PRO A 275 7.33 -7.61 -22.86
N VAL A 276 7.64 -8.69 -22.14
CA VAL A 276 7.05 -9.01 -20.84
C VAL A 276 7.50 -8.00 -19.79
N CYS A 277 6.54 -7.42 -19.06
CA CYS A 277 6.83 -6.60 -17.89
C CYS A 277 7.52 -7.43 -16.81
N TYR A 278 8.31 -6.79 -15.95
CA TYR A 278 9.00 -7.46 -14.85
C TYR A 278 8.83 -6.66 -13.56
N SER A 279 8.79 -7.38 -12.44
CA SER A 279 8.75 -6.81 -11.11
C SER A 279 10.13 -6.79 -10.47
N ARG A 280 10.31 -5.94 -9.47
CA ARG A 280 11.55 -5.87 -8.71
C ARG A 280 11.32 -5.32 -7.30
N ALA A 281 12.09 -5.84 -6.35
CA ALA A 281 12.28 -5.17 -5.07
C ALA A 281 13.34 -4.08 -5.26
N THR A 282 13.10 -2.87 -4.74
CA THR A 282 13.99 -1.73 -4.98
C THR A 282 14.24 -0.92 -3.72
N ILE A 283 15.39 -0.25 -3.67
CA ILE A 283 15.66 0.81 -2.71
C ILE A 283 16.16 2.04 -3.47
N PHE A 284 15.44 3.14 -3.31
CA PHE A 284 15.80 4.44 -3.83
C PHE A 284 16.38 5.31 -2.72
N GLN A 285 17.43 6.07 -3.02
CA GLN A 285 17.76 7.29 -2.28
C GLN A 285 17.10 8.47 -2.96
N VAL A 286 16.40 9.30 -2.20
CA VAL A 286 15.67 10.47 -2.67
C VAL A 286 16.18 11.68 -1.89
N ASP A 287 16.63 12.72 -2.56
CA ASP A 287 17.02 13.98 -1.93
C ASP A 287 15.95 15.04 -2.21
N GLU A 288 15.15 15.36 -1.18
CA GLU A 288 14.04 16.30 -1.31
C GLU A 288 14.49 17.73 -1.64
N ALA A 289 15.70 18.12 -1.22
CA ALA A 289 16.23 19.46 -1.43
C ALA A 289 16.86 19.58 -2.82
N ALA A 290 17.66 18.59 -3.22
CA ALA A 290 18.26 18.56 -4.56
C ALA A 290 17.27 18.16 -5.66
N LYS A 291 16.11 17.60 -5.29
CA LYS A 291 15.11 17.02 -6.21
C LYS A 291 15.74 15.97 -7.13
N THR A 292 16.52 15.07 -6.53
CA THR A 292 17.14 13.94 -7.22
C THR A 292 16.71 12.62 -6.61
N ALA A 293 16.59 11.59 -7.44
CA ALA A 293 16.40 10.21 -7.01
C ALA A 293 17.48 9.32 -7.60
N GLN A 294 17.89 8.28 -6.88
CA GLN A 294 18.86 7.29 -7.33
C GLN A 294 18.40 5.91 -6.93
N LEU A 295 18.36 4.97 -7.88
CA LEU A 295 18.19 3.55 -7.57
C LEU A 295 19.51 3.01 -7.00
N ASN A 296 19.53 2.74 -5.69
CA ASN A 296 20.74 2.28 -5.00
C ASN A 296 20.84 0.76 -4.95
N TRP A 297 19.70 0.07 -4.96
CA TRP A 297 19.66 -1.39 -4.90
C TRP A 297 18.40 -1.90 -5.60
N GLN A 298 18.52 -3.07 -6.23
CA GLN A 298 17.38 -3.80 -6.77
C GLN A 298 17.62 -5.31 -6.69
N PHE A 299 16.53 -6.06 -6.66
CA PHE A 299 16.51 -7.49 -6.87
C PHE A 299 15.40 -7.86 -7.85
N LEU A 300 15.73 -8.66 -8.88
CA LEU A 300 14.79 -9.19 -9.84
C LEU A 300 14.45 -10.64 -9.46
N PRO A 301 13.22 -10.93 -8.99
CA PRO A 301 12.83 -12.28 -8.58
C PRO A 301 12.65 -13.25 -9.75
N GLY A 302 12.71 -12.77 -11.00
CA GLY A 302 12.49 -13.59 -12.20
C GLY A 302 11.02 -13.90 -12.50
N ALA A 303 10.10 -13.45 -11.65
CA ALA A 303 8.66 -13.51 -11.84
C ALA A 303 8.04 -12.10 -11.95
N PHE A 304 6.85 -12.01 -12.54
CA PHE A 304 6.10 -10.76 -12.69
C PHE A 304 4.83 -10.77 -11.83
N SER A 305 4.73 -9.84 -10.89
CA SER A 305 3.57 -9.62 -10.02
C SER A 305 2.81 -8.38 -10.48
N PHE A 306 1.66 -8.60 -11.12
CA PHE A 306 0.85 -7.54 -11.74
C PHE A 306 0.18 -6.59 -10.72
N TRP A 307 -0.03 -7.05 -9.48
CA TRP A 307 -0.78 -6.33 -8.46
C TRP A 307 -0.31 -6.72 -7.06
N GLY A 308 -0.71 -5.95 -6.06
CA GLY A 308 -0.39 -6.23 -4.67
C GLY A 308 1.11 -6.23 -4.39
N GLY A 309 1.45 -6.83 -3.26
CA GLY A 309 2.82 -6.93 -2.78
C GLY A 309 3.14 -5.96 -1.66
N SER A 310 4.28 -6.24 -1.04
CA SER A 310 4.84 -5.52 0.09
C SER A 310 6.36 -5.49 -0.05
N ILE A 311 7.01 -4.55 0.63
CA ILE A 311 8.45 -4.55 0.82
C ILE A 311 8.79 -3.90 2.16
N ASN A 312 9.80 -4.42 2.85
CA ASN A 312 10.42 -3.75 3.99
C ASN A 312 11.88 -4.18 4.16
N GLN A 313 12.63 -3.46 4.99
CA GLN A 313 13.93 -3.90 5.48
C GLN A 313 13.80 -4.51 6.87
N LEU A 314 14.36 -5.70 7.04
CA LEU A 314 14.45 -6.38 8.32
C LEU A 314 15.64 -5.84 9.14
N GLU A 315 15.62 -6.04 10.46
CA GLU A 315 16.66 -5.53 11.37
C GLU A 315 18.09 -6.02 11.03
N ASN A 316 18.20 -7.20 10.43
CA ASN A 316 19.48 -7.75 9.96
C ASN A 316 19.99 -7.09 8.66
N GLY A 317 19.27 -6.11 8.11
CA GLY A 317 19.58 -5.39 6.87
C GLY A 317 19.08 -6.07 5.60
N ASN A 318 18.56 -7.30 5.68
CA ASN A 318 17.95 -7.97 4.53
C ASN A 318 16.65 -7.28 4.12
N VAL A 319 16.29 -7.42 2.85
CA VAL A 319 15.04 -6.90 2.29
C VAL A 319 14.06 -8.04 2.20
N GLU A 320 12.87 -7.87 2.76
CA GLU A 320 11.76 -8.79 2.57
C GLU A 320 10.74 -8.16 1.64
N PHE A 321 10.17 -8.94 0.73
CA PHE A 321 9.10 -8.49 -0.15
C PHE A 321 8.15 -9.63 -0.51
N ALA A 322 6.89 -9.27 -0.76
CA ALA A 322 5.87 -10.19 -1.23
C ALA A 322 5.45 -9.87 -2.67
N MET A 323 5.15 -10.93 -3.42
CA MET A 323 4.56 -10.89 -4.75
C MET A 323 3.18 -11.53 -4.70
N SER A 324 2.13 -10.76 -5.02
CA SER A 324 0.80 -11.33 -5.23
C SER A 324 0.75 -11.92 -6.65
N GLN A 325 0.43 -13.21 -6.75
CA GLN A 325 0.25 -13.92 -8.02
C GLN A 325 1.44 -13.79 -9.01
N PRO A 326 2.64 -14.29 -8.64
CA PRO A 326 3.85 -14.11 -9.45
C PRO A 326 3.86 -14.94 -10.75
N ASN A 327 3.56 -14.35 -11.90
CA ASN A 327 3.60 -15.03 -13.19
C ASN A 327 5.03 -15.54 -13.56
N PRO A 328 5.19 -16.77 -14.10
CA PRO A 328 4.17 -17.69 -14.63
C PRO A 328 3.63 -18.74 -13.63
N THR A 329 3.71 -18.51 -12.31
CA THR A 329 3.12 -19.45 -11.34
C THR A 329 1.59 -19.50 -11.44
N ASP A 330 0.99 -20.43 -10.70
CA ASP A 330 -0.46 -20.61 -10.63
C ASP A 330 -1.20 -19.32 -10.28
N ALA A 331 -2.39 -19.16 -10.84
CA ALA A 331 -3.22 -17.96 -10.70
C ALA A 331 -3.68 -17.66 -9.25
N THR A 332 -3.53 -18.63 -8.35
CA THR A 332 -3.81 -18.51 -6.91
C THR A 332 -2.56 -18.87 -6.13
N SER A 333 -1.54 -18.03 -6.21
CA SER A 333 -0.30 -18.21 -5.46
C SER A 333 0.30 -16.88 -5.02
N SER A 334 1.13 -16.91 -3.99
CA SER A 334 1.93 -15.75 -3.60
C SER A 334 3.30 -16.21 -3.12
N THR A 335 4.30 -15.37 -3.32
CA THR A 335 5.66 -15.67 -2.87
C THR A 335 6.18 -14.53 -2.03
N ILE A 336 6.67 -14.84 -0.85
CA ILE A 336 7.37 -13.92 0.04
C ILE A 336 8.83 -14.35 0.09
N MET A 337 9.76 -13.41 -0.06
CA MET A 337 11.20 -13.68 -0.06
C MET A 337 11.93 -12.73 0.89
N GLU A 338 12.87 -13.26 1.67
CA GLU A 338 13.93 -12.49 2.33
C GLU A 338 15.21 -12.59 1.48
N VAL A 339 15.78 -11.45 1.09
CA VAL A 339 16.98 -11.37 0.26
C VAL A 339 18.06 -10.50 0.89
N THR A 340 19.33 -10.87 0.70
CA THR A 340 20.44 -10.06 1.21
C THR A 340 20.57 -8.74 0.45
N GLN A 341 20.76 -7.63 1.17
CA GLN A 341 21.00 -6.32 0.58
C GLN A 341 22.49 -6.14 0.22
N THR A 342 22.99 -6.95 -0.72
CA THR A 342 24.39 -6.90 -1.19
C THR A 342 24.45 -6.62 -2.69
N PRO A 343 25.64 -6.35 -3.29
CA PRO A 343 25.76 -6.22 -4.74
C PRO A 343 25.36 -7.47 -5.54
N THR A 344 25.37 -8.64 -4.90
CA THR A 344 24.91 -9.91 -5.49
C THR A 344 23.87 -10.54 -4.55
N PRO A 345 22.63 -10.02 -4.51
CA PRO A 345 21.61 -10.45 -3.57
C PRO A 345 21.36 -11.96 -3.64
N GLN A 346 21.19 -12.59 -2.50
CA GLN A 346 20.84 -14.01 -2.39
C GLN A 346 19.53 -14.15 -1.63
N VAL A 347 18.66 -15.05 -2.08
CA VAL A 347 17.48 -15.47 -1.32
C VAL A 347 17.94 -16.29 -0.11
N VAL A 348 17.56 -15.86 1.09
CA VAL A 348 17.92 -16.52 2.35
C VAL A 348 16.72 -17.14 3.06
N TRP A 349 15.51 -16.77 2.67
CA TRP A 349 14.26 -17.40 3.08
C TRP A 349 13.19 -17.15 2.01
N GLN A 350 12.28 -18.10 1.85
CA GLN A 350 11.15 -17.98 0.93
C GLN A 350 9.95 -18.77 1.47
N MET A 351 8.77 -18.15 1.39
CA MET A 351 7.49 -18.80 1.59
C MET A 351 6.68 -18.76 0.30
N ASN A 352 6.13 -19.91 -0.09
CA ASN A 352 5.15 -20.01 -1.16
C ASN A 352 3.78 -20.31 -0.54
N VAL A 353 2.83 -19.43 -0.80
CA VAL A 353 1.42 -19.63 -0.46
C VAL A 353 0.75 -20.19 -1.70
N GLU A 354 0.24 -21.41 -1.62
CA GLU A 354 -0.44 -22.09 -2.72
C GLU A 354 -1.96 -22.12 -2.48
N GLY A 355 -2.75 -21.94 -3.54
CA GLY A 355 -4.21 -21.92 -3.47
C GLY A 355 -4.81 -20.60 -2.96
N ALA A 356 -3.97 -19.58 -2.70
CA ALA A 356 -4.41 -18.27 -2.22
C ALA A 356 -3.51 -17.15 -2.77
N ASN A 357 -4.12 -15.99 -3.02
CA ASN A 357 -3.38 -14.76 -3.29
C ASN A 357 -3.34 -13.93 -2.00
N SER A 358 -2.15 -13.69 -1.47
CA SER A 358 -1.93 -12.74 -0.39
C SER A 358 -1.77 -11.33 -0.98
N TYR A 359 -2.57 -10.37 -0.53
CA TYR A 359 -2.36 -8.97 -0.93
C TYR A 359 -1.03 -8.45 -0.38
N ARG A 360 -0.70 -8.83 0.87
CA ARG A 360 0.58 -8.54 1.52
C ARG A 360 0.99 -9.69 2.44
N GLY A 361 2.28 -10.01 2.40
CA GLY A 361 2.96 -10.74 3.47
C GLY A 361 4.11 -9.90 4.01
N TYR A 362 4.27 -9.83 5.32
CA TYR A 362 5.47 -9.23 5.90
C TYR A 362 5.76 -9.77 7.30
N ARG A 363 7.04 -9.71 7.66
CA ARG A 363 7.56 -10.06 8.98
C ARG A 363 7.06 -9.09 10.03
N ILE A 364 6.54 -9.64 11.12
CA ILE A 364 6.37 -8.94 12.40
C ILE A 364 7.17 -9.63 13.51
N PRO A 365 7.65 -8.90 14.54
CA PRO A 365 8.50 -9.50 15.58
C PRO A 365 7.82 -10.61 16.38
N SER A 366 6.53 -10.44 16.70
CA SER A 366 5.66 -11.46 17.31
C SER A 366 4.20 -10.95 17.32
N LEU A 367 3.28 -11.76 17.86
CA LEU A 367 1.90 -11.34 18.16
C LEU A 367 1.78 -10.48 19.43
N TYR A 368 2.86 -10.35 20.21
CA TYR A 368 2.88 -9.70 21.51
C TYR A 368 3.85 -8.51 21.49
N PRO A 369 3.36 -7.26 21.57
CA PRO A 369 4.22 -6.09 21.54
C PRO A 369 5.33 -6.14 22.60
N GLY A 370 6.54 -5.76 22.20
CA GLY A 370 7.74 -5.83 23.06
C GLY A 370 8.34 -7.22 23.23
N VAL A 371 7.79 -8.25 22.57
CA VAL A 371 8.36 -9.60 22.52
C VAL A 371 8.87 -9.88 21.10
N ALA A 372 10.08 -10.40 20.99
CA ALA A 372 10.63 -10.94 19.75
C ALA A 372 10.72 -12.47 19.87
N TRP A 373 10.27 -13.19 18.84
CA TRP A 373 10.25 -14.66 18.81
C TRP A 373 11.30 -15.23 17.88
#